data_AF-A0A7J2HGD1-F1
#
_entry.id   AF-A0A7J2HGD1-F1
#
_cell.length_a   1.000
_cell.length_b   1.000
_cell.length_c   1.000
_cell.angle_alpha   90.00
_cell.angle_beta   90.00
_cell.angle_gamma   90.00
#
_symmetry.space_group_name_H-M   'P 1'
#
loop_
_entity.id
_entity.type
_entity.pdbx_description
1 polymer ?
#
loop_
_entity_poly.entity_id
_entity_poly.type
_entity_poly.pdbx_seq_one_letter_code
_entity_poly.pdbx_strand_id
1 'polypeptide(L)'
;MALNRFRDERGFLSEARNVAERLRSLIDENRQFAIICHNDADGLSAGAIASAMLLREGVRFFTRAVREIEEALEALRSLPESCVPIFVDMGSGYLDELSQAFGEKPLLVLDHHEPLGSASSNVIQLNPHIYGINGAEEVSGAGVVYFVARSLNEENVLLSPVAVIGALGDLQDRSDGRGLHGLNELIVRDAVDEGLLKVEDDLLFYGRSFKPIHVALASTMNPFIVGISGNEANAYSLLTSIGIKVKEDDRWRVLADLSEDEKRRLYNGILKHLASLGLPPSIVEELVGKVYELTREEPWTYLRDAREFASLLNACGKTGNEWLGIAIAMGGRGALLEEAQR
;
A
#
# COMPACT_ATOMS: atom_id res chain seq x y z
N MET A 1 29.95 11.46 -0.92
CA MET A 1 30.46 10.08 -1.07
C MET A 1 29.49 9.18 -0.35
N ALA A 2 28.55 8.55 -1.05
CA ALA A 2 27.68 7.56 -0.46
C ALA A 2 28.55 6.35 -0.08
N LEU A 3 28.67 6.07 1.21
CA LEU A 3 29.14 4.77 1.67
C LEU A 3 28.20 3.73 1.03
N ASN A 4 28.74 2.84 0.19
CA ASN A 4 28.05 1.62 -0.20
C ASN A 4 27.77 0.84 1.09
N ARG A 5 26.63 1.13 1.74
CA ARG A 5 26.13 0.32 2.85
C ARG A 5 25.87 -1.05 2.27
N PHE A 6 26.50 -2.07 2.84
CA PHE A 6 26.26 -3.45 2.43
C PHE A 6 24.80 -3.78 2.75
N ARG A 7 24.08 -4.36 1.79
CA ARG A 7 22.70 -4.79 1.96
C ARG A 7 22.61 -5.81 3.11
N ASP A 8 21.78 -5.53 4.12
CA ASP A 8 21.62 -6.36 5.32
C ASP A 8 20.15 -6.54 5.75
N GLU A 9 19.40 -7.34 4.99
CA GLU A 9 18.01 -7.69 5.32
C GLU A 9 17.87 -8.39 6.68
N ARG A 10 18.85 -9.20 7.08
CA ARG A 10 18.81 -9.89 8.38
C ARG A 10 18.96 -8.90 9.52
N GLY A 11 19.84 -7.91 9.37
CA GLY A 11 19.98 -6.79 10.29
C GLY A 11 18.68 -6.00 10.43
N PHE A 12 18.03 -5.65 9.30
CA PHE A 12 16.74 -4.96 9.32
C PHE A 12 15.67 -5.76 10.07
N LEU A 13 15.50 -7.06 9.75
CA LEU A 13 14.53 -7.92 10.43
C LEU A 13 14.87 -8.13 11.91
N SER A 14 16.16 -8.16 12.25
CA SER A 14 16.57 -8.22 13.65
C SER A 14 16.27 -6.93 14.40
N GLU A 15 16.41 -5.78 13.76
CA GLU A 15 16.05 -4.51 14.36
C GLU A 15 14.54 -4.33 14.49
N ALA A 16 13.75 -4.82 13.53
CA ALA A 16 12.29 -4.86 13.67
C ALA A 16 11.86 -5.62 14.94
N ARG A 17 12.54 -6.72 15.29
CA ARG A 17 12.34 -7.42 16.58
C ARG A 17 12.78 -6.59 17.78
N ASN A 18 13.93 -5.92 17.71
CA ASN A 18 14.40 -5.05 18.80
C ASN A 18 13.41 -3.90 19.07
N VAL A 19 12.89 -3.29 18.00
CA VAL A 19 11.87 -2.23 18.06
C VAL A 19 10.56 -2.75 18.64
N ALA A 20 10.13 -3.95 18.24
CA ALA A 20 8.96 -4.62 18.83
C ALA A 20 9.13 -4.87 20.34
N GLU A 21 10.30 -5.31 20.80
CA GLU A 21 10.57 -5.51 22.23
C GLU A 21 10.60 -4.19 23.02
N ARG A 22 11.12 -3.11 22.43
CA ARG A 22 11.03 -1.76 23.03
C ARG A 22 9.59 -1.29 23.11
N LEU A 23 8.78 -1.54 22.07
CA LEU A 23 7.35 -1.25 22.08
C LEU A 23 6.63 -2.07 23.16
N ARG A 24 6.93 -3.36 23.29
CA ARG A 24 6.40 -4.23 24.36
C ARG A 24 6.69 -3.66 25.75
N SER A 25 7.92 -3.21 25.98
CA SER A 25 8.32 -2.57 27.25
C SER A 25 7.48 -1.33 27.56
N LEU A 26 7.22 -0.48 26.55
CA LEU A 26 6.35 0.70 26.69
C LEU A 26 4.88 0.32 26.94
N ILE A 27 4.41 -0.77 26.34
CA ILE A 27 3.06 -1.31 26.59
C ILE A 27 2.94 -1.79 28.04
N ASP A 28 3.92 -2.54 28.54
CA ASP A 28 3.97 -3.05 29.92
C ASP A 28 4.03 -1.92 30.97
N GLU A 29 4.58 -0.76 30.59
CA GLU A 29 4.54 0.49 31.38
C GLU A 29 3.15 1.17 31.40
N ASN A 30 2.11 0.58 30.79
CA ASN A 30 0.77 1.15 30.63
C ASN A 30 0.77 2.51 29.90
N ARG A 31 1.69 2.70 28.95
CA ARG A 31 1.71 3.91 28.11
C ARG A 31 0.48 3.97 27.20
N GLN A 32 0.12 5.18 26.81
CA GLN A 32 -0.84 5.42 25.73
C GLN A 32 -0.07 5.80 24.48
N PHE A 33 -0.64 5.57 23.30
CA PHE A 33 0.07 5.81 22.04
C PHE A 33 -0.67 6.80 21.13
N ALA A 34 0.11 7.57 20.39
CA ALA A 34 -0.35 8.49 19.37
C ALA A 34 0.23 8.04 18.04
N ILE A 35 -0.57 7.38 17.20
CA ILE A 35 -0.12 6.99 15.86
C ILE A 35 -0.31 8.20 14.94
N ILE A 36 0.77 8.66 14.33
CA ILE A 36 0.77 9.70 13.32
C ILE A 36 1.21 9.08 12.00
N CYS A 37 0.41 9.22 10.96
CA CYS A 37 0.73 8.68 9.64
C CYS A 37 0.58 9.73 8.54
N HIS A 38 1.22 9.51 7.40
CA HIS A 38 0.94 10.28 6.19
C HIS A 38 -0.48 10.00 5.67
N ASN A 39 -1.00 10.85 4.78
CA ASN A 39 -2.39 10.79 4.33
C ASN A 39 -2.59 10.10 2.96
N ASP A 40 -1.58 9.48 2.39
CA ASP A 40 -1.71 8.66 1.17
C ASP A 40 -1.99 7.18 1.48
N ALA A 41 -2.08 6.34 0.45
CA ALA A 41 -2.38 4.93 0.63
C ALA A 41 -1.36 4.16 1.48
N ASP A 42 -0.07 4.51 1.43
CA ASP A 42 0.94 3.84 2.24
C ASP A 42 0.83 4.27 3.69
N GLY A 43 0.72 5.57 3.95
CA GLY A 43 0.53 6.12 5.29
C GLY A 43 -0.75 5.65 5.96
N LEU A 44 -1.88 5.65 5.25
CA LEU A 44 -3.14 5.13 5.81
C LEU A 44 -3.08 3.61 6.06
N SER A 45 -2.37 2.85 5.21
CA SER A 45 -2.12 1.42 5.44
C SER A 45 -1.23 1.20 6.67
N ALA A 46 -0.14 1.96 6.79
CA ALA A 46 0.78 1.94 7.92
C ALA A 46 0.07 2.29 9.24
N GLY A 47 -0.76 3.34 9.21
CA GLY A 47 -1.60 3.75 10.32
C GLY A 47 -2.61 2.68 10.72
N ALA A 48 -3.23 1.99 9.75
CA ALA A 48 -4.14 0.88 10.02
C ALA A 48 -3.44 -0.34 10.62
N ILE A 49 -2.26 -0.71 10.12
CA ILE A 49 -1.45 -1.81 10.67
C ILE A 49 -1.04 -1.49 12.11
N ALA A 50 -0.52 -0.28 12.37
CA ALA A 50 -0.15 0.14 13.71
C ALA A 50 -1.35 0.15 14.67
N SER A 51 -2.51 0.62 14.19
CA SER A 51 -3.75 0.64 14.96
C SER A 51 -4.23 -0.77 15.30
N ALA A 52 -4.24 -1.68 14.33
CA ALA A 52 -4.68 -3.05 14.52
C ALA A 52 -3.73 -3.83 15.44
N MET A 53 -2.41 -3.61 15.30
CA MET A 53 -1.40 -4.15 16.20
C MET A 53 -1.63 -3.72 17.65
N LEU A 54 -1.77 -2.42 17.93
CA LEU A 54 -1.98 -1.92 19.29
C LEU A 54 -3.35 -2.33 19.87
N LEU A 55 -4.38 -2.39 19.02
CA LEU A 55 -5.71 -2.87 19.42
C LEU A 55 -5.64 -4.32 19.90
N ARG A 56 -4.86 -5.16 19.23
CA ARG A 56 -4.67 -6.57 19.59
C ARG A 56 -3.99 -6.75 20.94
N GLU A 57 -3.06 -5.85 21.27
CA GLU A 57 -2.40 -5.82 22.58
C GLU A 57 -3.28 -5.18 23.68
N GLY A 58 -4.51 -4.75 23.35
CA GLY A 58 -5.45 -4.18 24.33
C GLY A 58 -5.07 -2.78 24.81
N VAL A 59 -4.26 -2.05 24.03
CA VAL A 59 -3.67 -0.78 24.42
C VAL A 59 -4.51 0.40 23.96
N ARG A 60 -4.53 1.49 24.74
CA ARG A 60 -5.20 2.73 24.35
C ARG A 60 -4.32 3.54 23.40
N PHE A 61 -4.86 3.84 22.24
CA PHE A 61 -4.24 4.71 21.25
C PHE A 61 -5.27 5.61 20.58
N PHE A 62 -4.79 6.62 19.86
CA PHE A 62 -5.53 7.24 18.77
C PHE A 62 -4.62 7.29 17.54
N THR A 63 -5.24 7.45 16.37
CA THR A 63 -4.54 7.52 15.10
C THR A 63 -4.96 8.77 14.37
N ARG A 64 -3.99 9.51 13.83
CA ARG A 64 -4.22 10.71 13.07
C ARG A 64 -3.35 10.70 11.81
N ALA A 65 -4.01 10.81 10.66
CA ALA A 65 -3.33 11.11 9.43
C ALA A 65 -3.07 12.62 9.33
N VAL A 66 -1.92 12.99 8.78
CA VAL A 66 -1.48 14.37 8.58
C VAL A 66 -0.85 14.50 7.20
N ARG A 67 -0.74 15.74 6.71
CA ARG A 67 -0.05 16.03 5.45
C ARG A 67 1.39 16.47 5.67
N GLU A 68 1.64 17.14 6.78
CA GLU A 68 2.92 17.79 7.07
C GLU A 68 3.32 17.52 8.53
N ILE A 69 4.62 17.60 8.82
CA ILE A 69 5.15 17.34 10.16
C ILE A 69 4.65 18.36 11.19
N GLU A 70 4.38 19.60 10.79
CA GLU A 70 3.87 20.65 11.68
C GLU A 70 2.47 20.31 12.20
N GLU A 71 1.62 19.72 11.36
CA GLU A 71 0.29 19.24 11.75
C GLU A 71 0.40 18.12 12.80
N ALA A 72 1.39 17.23 12.64
CA ALA A 72 1.68 16.19 13.61
C ALA A 72 2.12 16.77 14.96
N LEU A 73 3.10 17.68 14.95
CA LEU A 73 3.60 18.30 16.17
C LEU A 73 2.49 19.07 16.91
N GLU A 74 1.63 19.77 16.19
CA GLU A 74 0.48 20.45 16.77
C GLU A 74 -0.54 19.46 17.37
N ALA A 75 -0.82 18.35 16.69
CA ALA A 75 -1.69 17.30 17.22
C ALA A 75 -1.15 16.75 18.56
N LEU A 76 0.17 16.56 18.63
CA LEU A 76 0.84 15.94 19.77
C LEU A 76 0.97 16.88 20.98
N ARG A 77 1.03 18.21 20.78
CA ARG A 77 1.12 19.21 21.86
C ARG A 77 -0.01 19.13 22.88
N SER A 78 -1.20 18.73 22.44
CA SER A 78 -2.41 18.67 23.28
C SER A 78 -2.52 17.41 24.14
N LEU A 79 -1.59 16.46 23.99
CA LEU A 79 -1.69 15.14 24.60
C LEU A 79 -0.99 15.06 25.95
N PRO A 80 -1.41 14.12 26.82
CA PRO A 80 -0.71 13.83 28.06
C PRO A 80 0.75 13.43 27.81
N GLU A 81 1.66 13.80 28.71
CA GLU A 81 3.08 13.43 28.61
C GLU A 81 3.33 11.92 28.65
N SER A 82 2.37 11.15 29.15
CA SER A 82 2.39 9.68 29.14
C SER A 82 2.11 9.07 27.76
N CYS A 83 1.72 9.88 26.78
CA CYS A 83 1.44 9.45 25.42
C CYS A 83 2.73 9.37 24.61
N VAL A 84 3.03 8.20 24.05
CA VAL A 84 4.21 7.95 23.22
C VAL A 84 3.83 8.08 21.75
N PRO A 85 4.44 9.01 21.00
CA PRO A 85 4.23 9.11 19.56
C PRO A 85 4.83 7.92 18.80
N ILE A 86 4.09 7.43 17.80
CA ILE A 86 4.55 6.49 16.80
C ILE A 86 4.31 7.15 15.44
N PHE A 87 5.37 7.64 14.83
CA PHE A 87 5.34 8.13 13.46
C PHE A 87 5.49 6.93 12.52
N VAL A 88 4.55 6.78 11.59
CA VAL A 88 4.56 5.71 10.60
C VAL A 88 4.46 6.31 9.20
N ASP A 89 5.31 5.83 8.29
CA ASP A 89 5.43 6.37 6.92
C ASP A 89 5.80 7.87 6.88
N MET A 90 6.43 8.36 7.94
CA MET A 90 6.97 9.70 8.04
C MET A 90 7.94 9.82 9.22
N GLY A 91 8.69 10.91 9.25
CA GLY A 91 9.51 11.31 10.40
C GLY A 91 11.01 11.07 10.23
N SER A 92 11.46 10.16 9.36
CA SER A 92 12.89 9.96 9.11
C SER A 92 13.55 11.18 8.48
N GLY A 93 12.81 12.01 7.74
CA GLY A 93 13.27 13.29 7.23
C GLY A 93 13.38 14.41 8.28
N TYR A 94 12.89 14.19 9.50
CA TYR A 94 12.69 15.22 10.54
C TYR A 94 13.30 14.82 11.90
N LEU A 95 14.35 13.99 11.90
CA LEU A 95 14.89 13.41 13.13
C LEU A 95 15.41 14.48 14.11
N ASP A 96 15.99 15.57 13.60
CA ASP A 96 16.50 16.66 14.42
C ASP A 96 15.35 17.47 15.04
N GLU A 97 14.31 17.82 14.27
CA GLU A 97 13.13 18.52 14.81
C GLU A 97 12.38 17.67 15.84
N LEU A 98 12.21 16.37 15.57
CA LEU A 98 11.58 15.43 16.50
C LEU A 98 12.41 15.29 17.79
N SER A 99 13.74 15.16 17.66
CA SER A 99 14.63 15.11 18.81
C SER A 99 14.53 16.36 19.68
N GLN A 100 14.46 17.54 19.06
CA GLN A 100 14.29 18.81 19.77
C GLN A 100 12.91 18.93 20.43
N ALA A 101 11.85 18.54 19.72
CA ALA A 101 10.47 18.68 20.20
C ALA A 101 10.16 17.75 21.39
N PHE A 102 10.70 16.54 21.39
CA PHE A 102 10.41 15.52 22.41
C PHE A 102 11.48 15.42 23.50
N GLY A 103 12.66 16.01 23.32
CA GLY A 103 13.73 16.01 24.33
C GLY A 103 14.15 14.58 24.67
N GLU A 104 14.04 14.16 25.93
CA GLU A 104 14.35 12.78 26.35
C GLU A 104 13.14 11.83 26.27
N LYS A 105 11.95 12.32 25.90
CA LYS A 105 10.74 11.50 25.84
C LYS A 105 10.84 10.49 24.70
N PRO A 106 10.48 9.20 24.92
CA PRO A 106 10.57 8.20 23.86
C PRO A 106 9.56 8.49 22.74
N LEU A 107 9.97 8.22 21.52
CA LEU A 107 9.10 8.15 20.34
C LEU A 107 9.58 7.07 19.37
N LEU A 108 8.67 6.59 18.54
CA LEU A 108 8.98 5.62 17.48
C LEU A 108 8.87 6.30 16.11
N VAL A 109 9.80 5.97 15.20
CA VAL A 109 9.78 6.38 13.80
C VAL A 109 9.94 5.13 12.92
N LEU A 110 8.86 4.72 12.27
CA LEU A 110 8.78 3.53 11.43
C LEU A 110 8.54 4.00 9.99
N ASP A 111 9.61 4.19 9.23
CA ASP A 111 9.57 4.95 8.00
C ASP A 111 10.54 4.35 6.97
N HIS A 112 10.25 4.60 5.70
CA HIS A 112 11.02 4.11 4.56
C HIS A 112 11.71 5.24 3.76
N HIS A 113 11.38 6.51 4.02
CA HIS A 113 12.03 7.65 3.39
C HIS A 113 13.51 7.77 3.76
N GLU A 114 14.31 8.46 2.93
CA GLU A 114 15.72 8.72 3.24
C GLU A 114 15.86 9.50 4.57
N PRO A 115 16.62 8.98 5.56
CA PRO A 115 16.81 9.69 6.81
C PRO A 115 17.61 10.97 6.65
N LEU A 116 17.14 12.05 7.25
CA LEU A 116 17.85 13.33 7.38
C LEU A 116 18.08 13.66 8.86
N GLY A 117 19.27 14.19 9.17
CA GLY A 117 19.67 14.51 10.54
C GLY A 117 20.20 13.31 11.32
N SER A 118 20.18 13.40 12.65
CA SER A 118 20.62 12.32 13.55
C SER A 118 19.60 12.08 14.66
N ALA A 119 19.15 10.83 14.76
CA ALA A 119 18.29 10.40 15.84
C ALA A 119 19.00 10.55 17.21
N SER A 120 18.37 11.27 18.13
CA SER A 120 18.74 11.27 19.56
C SER A 120 18.44 9.90 20.20
N SER A 121 19.00 9.63 21.38
CA SER A 121 18.92 8.31 22.04
C SER A 121 17.51 7.85 22.41
N ASN A 122 16.55 8.78 22.49
CA ASN A 122 15.14 8.53 22.77
C ASN A 122 14.30 8.22 21.52
N VAL A 123 14.85 8.42 20.32
CA VAL A 123 14.17 8.07 19.06
C VAL A 123 14.45 6.60 18.73
N ILE A 124 13.39 5.79 18.77
CA ILE A 124 13.42 4.38 18.38
C ILE A 124 13.04 4.31 16.90
N GLN A 125 14.05 4.21 16.02
CA GLN A 125 13.84 4.24 14.58
C GLN A 125 14.05 2.86 13.94
N LEU A 126 13.13 2.47 13.07
CA LEU A 126 13.36 1.42 12.08
C LEU A 126 13.27 2.07 10.69
N ASN A 127 14.37 2.00 9.93
CA ASN A 127 14.40 2.51 8.56
C ASN A 127 15.28 1.62 7.66
N PRO A 128 14.80 1.19 6.48
CA PRO A 128 15.51 0.29 5.57
C PRO A 128 16.84 0.85 5.05
N HIS A 129 16.96 2.16 4.85
CA HIS A 129 18.18 2.80 4.34
C HIS A 129 19.37 2.65 5.30
N ILE A 130 19.12 2.41 6.60
CA ILE A 130 20.17 2.10 7.59
C ILE A 130 20.88 0.78 7.26
N TYR A 131 20.17 -0.14 6.58
CA TYR A 131 20.62 -1.49 6.23
C TYR A 131 20.94 -1.65 4.74
N GLY A 132 21.04 -0.53 3.99
CA GLY A 132 21.34 -0.57 2.55
C GLY A 132 20.22 -1.15 1.70
N ILE A 133 18.97 -1.04 2.17
CA ILE A 133 17.75 -1.47 1.45
C ILE A 133 17.08 -0.23 0.86
N ASN A 134 16.64 -0.30 -0.39
CA ASN A 134 16.00 0.83 -1.06
C ASN A 134 14.54 1.00 -0.58
N GLY A 135 14.29 2.02 0.24
CA GLY A 135 12.94 2.32 0.72
C GLY A 135 11.95 2.71 -0.38
N ALA A 136 12.40 3.17 -1.56
CA ALA A 136 11.49 3.55 -2.64
C ALA A 136 10.96 2.35 -3.47
N GLU A 137 11.53 1.15 -3.30
CA GLU A 137 11.27 0.00 -4.18
C GLU A 137 11.09 -1.32 -3.42
N GLU A 138 11.78 -1.50 -2.30
CA GLU A 138 11.90 -2.81 -1.65
C GLU A 138 11.07 -2.97 -0.38
N VAL A 139 10.62 -1.87 0.24
CA VAL A 139 9.70 -1.87 1.38
C VAL A 139 9.06 -0.50 1.56
N SER A 140 7.74 -0.47 1.75
CA SER A 140 6.97 0.74 1.99
C SER A 140 6.89 1.08 3.48
N GLY A 141 6.40 2.26 3.85
CA GLY A 141 6.10 2.60 5.24
C GLY A 141 5.19 1.57 5.90
N ALA A 142 4.12 1.14 5.23
CA ALA A 142 3.27 0.05 5.70
C ALA A 142 4.02 -1.27 5.87
N GLY A 143 4.96 -1.57 4.98
CA GLY A 143 5.85 -2.73 5.09
C GLY A 143 6.76 -2.68 6.33
N VAL A 144 7.35 -1.52 6.62
CA VAL A 144 8.19 -1.32 7.81
C VAL A 144 7.38 -1.55 9.09
N VAL A 145 6.18 -0.97 9.18
CA VAL A 145 5.27 -1.17 10.33
C VAL A 145 4.85 -2.64 10.45
N TYR A 146 4.57 -3.31 9.33
CA TYR A 146 4.21 -4.73 9.32
C TYR A 146 5.28 -5.62 9.95
N PHE A 147 6.56 -5.41 9.63
CA PHE A 147 7.62 -6.22 10.23
C PHE A 147 7.75 -6.03 11.75
N VAL A 148 7.49 -4.83 12.26
CA VAL A 148 7.40 -4.58 13.71
C VAL A 148 6.18 -5.28 14.29
N ALA A 149 5.01 -5.14 13.65
CA ALA A 149 3.77 -5.77 14.10
C ALA A 149 3.89 -7.29 14.18
N ARG A 150 4.39 -7.94 13.13
CA ARG A 150 4.62 -9.40 13.08
C ARG A 150 5.62 -9.85 14.14
N SER A 151 6.61 -9.02 14.47
CA SER A 151 7.59 -9.32 15.52
C SER A 151 7.03 -9.15 16.93
N LEU A 152 6.10 -8.21 17.13
CA LEU A 152 5.42 -8.01 18.42
C LEU A 152 4.46 -9.16 18.73
N ASN A 153 3.73 -9.63 17.71
CA ASN A 153 2.76 -10.70 17.83
C ASN A 153 2.61 -11.41 16.48
N GLU A 154 2.86 -12.72 16.45
CA GLU A 154 2.85 -13.52 15.22
C GLU A 154 1.49 -13.51 14.51
N GLU A 155 0.38 -13.33 15.24
CA GLU A 155 -0.95 -13.19 14.63
C GLU A 155 -1.05 -11.95 13.72
N ASN A 156 -0.14 -10.98 13.85
CA ASN A 156 -0.10 -9.80 12.95
C ASN A 156 0.31 -10.17 11.53
N VAL A 157 0.68 -11.44 11.26
CA VAL A 157 0.75 -11.97 9.89
C VAL A 157 -0.56 -11.71 9.11
N LEU A 158 -1.71 -11.66 9.78
CA LEU A 158 -3.01 -11.32 9.19
C LEU A 158 -3.10 -9.90 8.60
N LEU A 159 -2.14 -9.02 8.94
CA LEU A 159 -2.04 -7.65 8.42
C LEU A 159 -1.18 -7.56 7.16
N SER A 160 -0.56 -8.66 6.71
CA SER A 160 0.26 -8.70 5.49
C SER A 160 -0.47 -8.18 4.24
N PRO A 161 -1.79 -8.40 4.03
CA PRO A 161 -2.43 -7.86 2.84
C PRO A 161 -2.53 -6.33 2.87
N VAL A 162 -2.67 -5.72 4.05
CA VAL A 162 -2.68 -4.25 4.22
C VAL A 162 -1.30 -3.67 3.92
N ALA A 163 -0.23 -4.36 4.29
CA ALA A 163 1.13 -3.95 3.93
C ALA A 163 1.38 -4.01 2.42
N VAL A 164 0.88 -5.06 1.75
CA VAL A 164 0.91 -5.16 0.28
C VAL A 164 0.12 -4.01 -0.38
N ILE A 165 -1.05 -3.65 0.16
CA ILE A 165 -1.83 -2.50 -0.32
C ILE A 165 -1.01 -1.21 -0.21
N GLY A 166 -0.34 -0.96 0.92
CA GLY A 166 0.53 0.21 1.10
C GLY A 166 1.65 0.27 0.06
N ALA A 167 2.39 -0.83 -0.12
CA ALA A 167 3.48 -0.90 -1.11
C ALA A 167 3.01 -0.68 -2.55
N LEU A 168 1.81 -1.17 -2.91
CA LEU A 168 1.20 -0.89 -4.21
C LEU A 168 0.70 0.55 -4.33
N GLY A 169 0.27 1.15 -3.22
CA GLY A 169 -0.11 2.55 -3.12
C GLY A 169 1.05 3.51 -3.37
N ASP A 170 2.23 3.14 -2.87
CA ASP A 170 3.52 3.83 -3.09
C ASP A 170 4.19 3.45 -4.42
N LEU A 171 3.53 2.60 -5.22
CA LEU A 171 3.97 2.22 -6.57
C LEU A 171 5.32 1.50 -6.59
N GLN A 172 5.62 0.73 -5.55
CA GLN A 172 6.89 -0.02 -5.41
C GLN A 172 7.00 -1.24 -6.33
N ASP A 173 5.91 -1.58 -7.01
CA ASP A 173 5.89 -2.64 -8.02
C ASP A 173 6.34 -2.17 -9.40
N ARG A 174 7.01 -1.02 -9.55
CA ARG A 174 7.38 -0.48 -10.87
C ARG A 174 8.53 -1.21 -11.58
N SER A 175 9.20 -2.15 -10.92
CA SER A 175 10.24 -2.99 -11.53
C SER A 175 9.69 -3.93 -12.60
N ASP A 176 10.59 -4.56 -13.35
CA ASP A 176 10.25 -5.51 -14.43
C ASP A 176 9.17 -6.52 -13.99
N GLY A 177 8.11 -6.65 -14.79
CA GLY A 177 6.98 -7.56 -14.52
C GLY A 177 5.93 -7.04 -13.53
N ARG A 178 6.00 -5.75 -13.16
CA ARG A 178 5.06 -5.10 -12.24
C ARG A 178 4.91 -5.83 -10.89
N GLY A 179 6.03 -6.32 -10.39
CA GLY A 179 6.13 -7.18 -9.21
C GLY A 179 6.74 -6.44 -8.01
N LEU A 180 6.21 -6.69 -6.82
CA LEU A 180 6.82 -6.33 -5.56
C LEU A 180 8.03 -7.25 -5.33
N HIS A 181 9.15 -6.67 -4.87
CA HIS A 181 10.41 -7.37 -4.69
C HIS A 181 11.10 -6.94 -3.38
N GLY A 182 12.25 -7.53 -3.07
CA GLY A 182 13.00 -7.21 -1.85
C GLY A 182 12.23 -7.66 -0.61
N LEU A 183 12.12 -6.80 0.40
CA LEU A 183 11.38 -7.15 1.62
C LEU A 183 9.86 -7.25 1.36
N ASN A 184 9.31 -6.52 0.38
CA ASN A 184 7.90 -6.65 -0.01
C ASN A 184 7.57 -8.09 -0.46
N GLU A 185 8.51 -8.79 -1.10
CA GLU A 185 8.32 -10.19 -1.50
C GLU A 185 8.10 -11.11 -0.29
N LEU A 186 8.76 -10.81 0.85
CA LEU A 186 8.56 -11.56 2.09
C LEU A 186 7.14 -11.34 2.64
N ILE A 187 6.63 -10.12 2.57
CA ILE A 187 5.26 -9.77 3.00
C ILE A 187 4.22 -10.47 2.11
N VAL A 188 4.44 -10.43 0.79
CA VAL A 188 3.60 -11.14 -0.19
C VAL A 188 3.59 -12.63 0.12
N ARG A 189 4.76 -13.23 0.39
CA ARG A 189 4.85 -14.66 0.75
C ARG A 189 4.05 -14.97 2.02
N ASP A 190 4.20 -14.18 3.07
CA ASP A 190 3.42 -14.38 4.30
C ASP A 190 1.91 -14.32 4.02
N ALA A 191 1.45 -13.40 3.18
CA ALA A 191 0.04 -13.29 2.80
C ALA A 191 -0.45 -14.49 1.97
N VAL A 192 0.39 -15.00 1.07
CA VAL A 192 0.07 -16.18 0.24
C VAL A 192 0.03 -17.45 1.08
N ASP A 193 1.02 -17.64 1.96
CA ASP A 193 1.14 -18.83 2.83
C ASP A 193 -0.05 -18.93 3.80
N GLU A 194 -0.55 -17.80 4.31
CA GLU A 194 -1.77 -17.70 5.13
C GLU A 194 -3.09 -17.76 4.31
N GLY A 195 -2.99 -17.89 2.98
CA GLY A 195 -4.14 -17.93 2.09
C GLY A 195 -4.96 -16.64 2.06
N LEU A 196 -4.35 -15.49 2.40
CA LEU A 196 -4.96 -14.16 2.41
C LEU A 196 -4.82 -13.43 1.08
N LEU A 197 -3.84 -13.85 0.28
CA LEU A 197 -3.49 -13.23 -0.99
C LEU A 197 -3.23 -14.29 -2.05
N LYS A 198 -3.63 -14.00 -3.28
CA LYS A 198 -3.28 -14.78 -4.47
C LYS A 198 -2.54 -13.86 -5.44
N VAL A 199 -1.45 -14.37 -6.01
CA VAL A 199 -0.62 -13.63 -6.96
C VAL A 199 -0.62 -14.35 -8.31
N GLU A 200 -0.97 -13.63 -9.37
CA GLU A 200 -1.00 -14.14 -10.75
C GLU A 200 -0.45 -13.11 -11.74
N ASP A 201 0.02 -13.57 -12.90
CA ASP A 201 0.35 -12.69 -14.02
C ASP A 201 -0.90 -12.44 -14.87
N ASP A 202 -1.29 -11.17 -15.06
CA ASP A 202 -2.47 -10.81 -15.84
C ASP A 202 -2.40 -9.37 -16.38
N LEU A 203 -3.44 -8.94 -17.11
CA LEU A 203 -3.64 -7.57 -17.54
C LEU A 203 -4.01 -6.65 -16.36
N LEU A 204 -3.26 -5.56 -16.19
CA LEU A 204 -3.34 -4.60 -15.10
C LEU A 204 -4.35 -3.47 -15.40
N PHE A 205 -5.60 -3.83 -15.67
CA PHE A 205 -6.65 -2.82 -15.92
C PHE A 205 -7.27 -2.33 -14.62
N TYR A 206 -7.59 -1.05 -14.57
CA TYR A 206 -8.39 -0.51 -13.47
C TYR A 206 -9.86 -0.95 -13.60
N GLY A 207 -10.40 -1.58 -12.56
CA GLY A 207 -11.72 -2.17 -12.56
C GLY A 207 -11.78 -3.61 -13.04
N ARG A 208 -10.69 -4.38 -12.91
CA ARG A 208 -10.56 -5.72 -13.52
C ARG A 208 -11.68 -6.69 -13.12
N SER A 209 -12.14 -6.60 -11.88
CA SER A 209 -13.09 -7.56 -11.31
C SER A 209 -14.51 -7.01 -11.14
N PHE A 210 -14.71 -5.69 -11.35
CA PHE A 210 -16.00 -5.05 -11.04
C PHE A 210 -16.50 -4.06 -12.09
N LYS A 211 -15.68 -3.61 -13.05
CA LYS A 211 -16.13 -2.74 -14.14
C LYS A 211 -16.41 -3.56 -15.41
N PRO A 212 -17.45 -3.18 -16.19
CA PRO A 212 -17.59 -3.67 -17.54
C PRO A 212 -16.29 -3.51 -18.32
N ILE A 213 -15.85 -4.52 -19.06
CA ILE A 213 -14.49 -4.57 -19.62
C ILE A 213 -14.14 -3.38 -20.52
N HIS A 214 -15.10 -2.84 -21.27
CA HIS A 214 -14.90 -1.64 -22.09
C HIS A 214 -14.66 -0.38 -21.23
N VAL A 215 -15.33 -0.29 -20.08
CA VAL A 215 -15.12 0.79 -19.09
C VAL A 215 -13.79 0.60 -18.37
N ALA A 216 -13.43 -0.63 -18.00
CA ALA A 216 -12.13 -0.93 -17.38
C ALA A 216 -10.96 -0.54 -18.30
N LEU A 217 -11.05 -0.94 -19.57
CA LEU A 217 -10.09 -0.59 -20.60
C LEU A 217 -9.99 0.94 -20.80
N ALA A 218 -11.13 1.63 -20.90
CA ALA A 218 -11.14 3.09 -21.01
C ALA A 218 -10.66 3.81 -19.73
N SER A 219 -10.86 3.22 -18.55
CA SER A 219 -10.41 3.77 -17.26
C SER A 219 -8.91 3.58 -17.01
N THR A 220 -8.23 2.76 -17.80
CA THR A 220 -6.81 2.48 -17.63
C THR A 220 -5.99 3.66 -18.14
N MET A 221 -5.41 4.43 -17.22
CA MET A 221 -4.65 5.65 -17.52
C MET A 221 -3.13 5.47 -17.40
N ASN A 222 -2.67 4.35 -16.82
CA ASN A 222 -1.26 4.04 -16.67
C ASN A 222 -1.00 2.55 -16.96
N PRO A 223 -0.40 2.21 -18.12
CA PRO A 223 0.00 3.12 -19.20
C PRO A 223 -1.20 3.73 -19.92
N PHE A 224 -1.01 4.93 -20.50
CA PHE A 224 -2.05 5.61 -21.27
C PHE A 224 -2.11 5.03 -22.70
N ILE A 225 -3.25 4.47 -23.08
CA ILE A 225 -3.48 3.87 -24.39
C ILE A 225 -4.12 4.92 -25.31
N VAL A 226 -3.30 5.53 -26.17
CA VAL A 226 -3.73 6.63 -27.06
C VAL A 226 -4.95 6.23 -27.89
N GLY A 227 -6.03 7.00 -27.79
CA GLY A 227 -7.29 6.76 -28.51
C GLY A 227 -8.21 5.72 -27.87
N ILE A 228 -7.82 5.08 -26.77
CA ILE A 228 -8.65 4.13 -26.00
C ILE A 228 -8.90 4.64 -24.58
N SER A 229 -7.84 5.03 -23.86
CA SER A 229 -7.95 5.59 -22.52
C SER A 229 -8.79 6.88 -22.53
N GLY A 230 -9.75 6.97 -21.61
CA GLY A 230 -10.75 8.03 -21.53
C GLY A 230 -11.89 7.93 -22.55
N ASN A 231 -11.93 6.90 -23.41
CA ASN A 231 -12.94 6.77 -24.46
C ASN A 231 -13.59 5.37 -24.49
N GLU A 232 -14.71 5.24 -23.77
CA GLU A 232 -15.47 3.98 -23.67
C GLU A 232 -15.99 3.48 -25.04
N ALA A 233 -16.36 4.37 -25.95
CA ALA A 233 -16.85 3.99 -27.27
C ALA A 233 -15.74 3.36 -28.13
N ASN A 234 -14.52 3.90 -28.07
CA ASN A 234 -13.37 3.34 -28.75
C ASN A 234 -12.91 2.03 -28.10
N ALA A 235 -12.91 1.95 -26.77
CA ALA A 235 -12.63 0.71 -26.03
C ALA A 235 -13.61 -0.41 -26.41
N TYR A 236 -14.91 -0.10 -26.45
CA TYR A 236 -15.96 -1.01 -26.91
C TYR A 236 -15.71 -1.46 -28.36
N SER A 237 -15.42 -0.51 -29.25
CA SER A 237 -15.16 -0.78 -30.67
C SER A 237 -13.94 -1.69 -30.86
N LEU A 238 -12.85 -1.47 -30.12
CA LEU A 238 -11.67 -2.33 -30.14
C LEU A 238 -12.05 -3.76 -29.74
N LEU A 239 -12.71 -3.94 -28.59
CA LEU A 239 -13.11 -5.26 -28.06
C LEU A 239 -13.99 -6.03 -29.06
N THR A 240 -14.98 -5.37 -29.66
CA THR A 240 -15.85 -6.01 -30.66
C THR A 240 -15.09 -6.38 -31.94
N SER A 241 -14.16 -5.52 -32.40
CA SER A 241 -13.37 -5.77 -33.62
C SER A 241 -12.45 -7.01 -33.50
N ILE A 242 -11.99 -7.32 -32.29
CA ILE A 242 -11.17 -8.51 -31.99
C ILE A 242 -12.01 -9.72 -31.55
N GLY A 243 -13.34 -9.61 -31.63
CA GLY A 243 -14.29 -10.67 -31.35
C GLY A 243 -14.43 -11.01 -29.86
N ILE A 244 -14.19 -10.06 -28.95
CA ILE A 244 -14.48 -10.22 -27.52
C ILE A 244 -15.90 -9.74 -27.26
N LYS A 245 -16.74 -10.64 -26.73
CA LYS A 245 -18.08 -10.28 -26.29
C LYS A 245 -17.99 -9.48 -24.99
N VAL A 246 -18.53 -8.27 -24.99
CA VAL A 246 -18.61 -7.38 -23.83
C VAL A 246 -19.79 -7.70 -22.90
N LYS A 247 -20.76 -8.48 -23.38
CA LYS A 247 -21.92 -8.96 -22.64
C LYS A 247 -22.13 -10.45 -22.84
N GLU A 248 -22.66 -11.09 -21.81
CA GLU A 248 -23.12 -12.48 -21.82
C GLU A 248 -24.41 -12.57 -20.98
N ASP A 249 -25.47 -13.11 -21.57
CA ASP A 249 -26.80 -13.22 -20.96
C ASP A 249 -27.27 -11.92 -20.26
N ASP A 250 -27.17 -10.80 -20.99
CA ASP A 250 -27.46 -9.41 -20.54
C ASP A 250 -26.58 -8.86 -19.40
N ARG A 251 -25.66 -9.66 -18.84
CA ARG A 251 -24.64 -9.22 -17.89
C ARG A 251 -23.45 -8.61 -18.63
N TRP A 252 -22.96 -7.46 -18.18
CA TRP A 252 -21.68 -6.93 -18.61
C TRP A 252 -20.54 -7.80 -18.09
N ARG A 253 -19.65 -8.24 -18.98
CA ARG A 253 -18.46 -8.99 -18.60
C ARG A 253 -17.38 -8.07 -18.05
N VAL A 254 -16.67 -8.52 -17.04
CA VAL A 254 -15.47 -7.87 -16.48
C VAL A 254 -14.21 -8.54 -17.01
N LEU A 255 -13.02 -7.98 -16.76
CA LEU A 255 -11.77 -8.57 -17.24
C LEU A 255 -11.54 -9.98 -16.66
N ALA A 256 -11.90 -10.19 -15.39
CA ALA A 256 -11.82 -11.49 -14.74
C ALA A 256 -12.72 -12.59 -15.39
N ASP A 257 -13.74 -12.21 -16.18
CA ASP A 257 -14.57 -13.18 -16.92
C ASP A 257 -13.91 -13.67 -18.23
N LEU A 258 -12.77 -13.09 -18.65
CA LEU A 258 -12.14 -13.44 -19.91
C LEU A 258 -11.28 -14.69 -19.78
N SER A 259 -11.41 -15.58 -20.77
CA SER A 259 -10.47 -16.69 -20.94
C SER A 259 -9.07 -16.20 -21.32
N GLU A 260 -8.05 -17.03 -21.09
CA GLU A 260 -6.67 -16.71 -21.48
C GLU A 260 -6.52 -16.42 -22.98
N ASP A 261 -7.29 -17.11 -23.84
CA ASP A 261 -7.30 -16.82 -25.27
C ASP A 261 -7.97 -15.48 -25.61
N GLU A 262 -8.98 -15.06 -24.85
CA GLU A 262 -9.55 -13.71 -24.97
C GLU A 262 -8.57 -12.64 -24.50
N LYS A 263 -7.89 -12.84 -23.37
CA LYS A 263 -6.87 -11.92 -22.86
C LYS A 263 -5.71 -11.77 -23.85
N ARG A 264 -5.24 -12.87 -24.46
CA ARG A 264 -4.24 -12.83 -25.54
C ARG A 264 -4.73 -12.06 -26.77
N ARG A 265 -6.00 -12.23 -27.16
CA ARG A 265 -6.58 -11.46 -28.27
C ARG A 265 -6.65 -9.97 -27.94
N LEU A 266 -7.01 -9.63 -26.69
CA LEU A 266 -7.05 -8.26 -26.20
C LEU A 266 -5.67 -7.60 -26.23
N TYR A 267 -4.67 -8.27 -25.66
CA TYR A 267 -3.27 -7.83 -25.70
C TYR A 267 -2.81 -7.56 -27.14
N ASN A 268 -3.00 -8.52 -28.04
CA ASN A 268 -2.63 -8.38 -29.45
C ASN A 268 -3.42 -7.29 -30.18
N GLY A 269 -4.69 -7.08 -29.79
CA GLY A 269 -5.53 -6.00 -30.31
C GLY A 269 -4.99 -4.62 -29.96
N ILE A 270 -4.63 -4.43 -28.69
CA ILE A 270 -4.02 -3.18 -28.20
C ILE A 270 -2.67 -2.96 -28.88
N LEU A 271 -1.84 -4.00 -29.00
CA LEU A 271 -0.55 -3.93 -29.69
C LEU A 271 -0.69 -3.49 -31.15
N LYS A 272 -1.64 -4.07 -31.90
CA LYS A 272 -1.93 -3.66 -33.29
C LYS A 272 -2.45 -2.23 -33.36
N HIS A 273 -3.29 -1.81 -32.43
CA HIS A 273 -3.80 -0.44 -32.33
C HIS A 273 -2.65 0.57 -32.17
N LEU A 274 -1.75 0.34 -31.21
CA LEU A 274 -0.59 1.20 -31.00
C LEU A 274 0.37 1.20 -32.18
N ALA A 275 0.62 0.02 -32.79
CA ALA A 275 1.45 -0.08 -33.98
C ALA A 275 0.88 0.73 -35.17
N SER A 276 -0.44 0.78 -35.33
CA SER A 276 -1.09 1.58 -36.38
C SER A 276 -0.91 3.09 -36.18
N LEU A 277 -0.62 3.52 -34.95
CA LEU A 277 -0.30 4.90 -34.57
C LEU A 277 1.22 5.17 -34.54
N GLY A 278 2.06 4.18 -34.86
CA GLY A 278 3.52 4.30 -34.80
C GLY A 278 4.09 4.39 -33.38
N LEU A 279 3.37 3.91 -32.37
CA LEU A 279 3.77 3.95 -30.96
C LEU A 279 4.54 2.67 -30.55
N PRO A 280 5.45 2.77 -29.56
CA PRO A 280 6.30 1.64 -29.16
C PRO A 280 5.51 0.54 -28.44
N PRO A 281 5.94 -0.75 -28.59
CA PRO A 281 5.27 -1.89 -27.95
C PRO A 281 5.43 -1.92 -26.43
N SER A 282 6.44 -1.24 -25.88
CA SER A 282 6.71 -1.17 -24.44
C SER A 282 5.50 -0.67 -23.63
N ILE A 283 4.65 0.16 -24.23
CA ILE A 283 3.39 0.63 -23.62
C ILE A 283 2.45 -0.55 -23.30
N VAL A 284 2.42 -1.60 -24.13
CA VAL A 284 1.57 -2.78 -23.87
C VAL A 284 2.24 -3.73 -22.88
N GLU A 285 3.57 -3.80 -22.88
CA GLU A 285 4.32 -4.62 -21.94
C GLU A 285 4.05 -4.17 -20.49
N GLU A 286 3.91 -2.86 -20.27
CA GLU A 286 3.51 -2.27 -18.97
C GLU A 286 2.07 -2.62 -18.53
N LEU A 287 1.22 -3.12 -19.43
CA LEU A 287 -0.14 -3.59 -19.10
C LEU A 287 -0.15 -5.01 -18.52
N VAL A 288 0.97 -5.73 -18.55
CA VAL A 288 1.06 -7.10 -18.04
C VAL A 288 1.92 -7.12 -16.79
N GLY A 289 1.45 -7.82 -15.76
CA GLY A 289 2.29 -8.16 -14.62
C GLY A 289 1.52 -8.71 -13.44
N LYS A 290 2.09 -8.56 -12.25
CA LYS A 290 1.53 -9.18 -11.04
C LYS A 290 0.24 -8.49 -10.58
N VAL A 291 -0.80 -9.31 -10.47
CA VAL A 291 -2.07 -8.99 -9.81
C VAL A 291 -2.06 -9.59 -8.41
N TYR A 292 -2.49 -8.80 -7.44
CA TYR A 292 -2.50 -9.14 -6.01
C TYR A 292 -3.96 -9.21 -5.53
N GLU A 293 -4.58 -10.38 -5.60
CA GLU A 293 -5.98 -10.58 -5.22
C GLU A 293 -6.13 -10.93 -3.75
N LEU A 294 -6.89 -10.12 -3.01
CA LEU A 294 -7.24 -10.33 -1.61
C LEU A 294 -8.32 -11.41 -1.49
N THR A 295 -7.94 -12.61 -1.04
CA THR A 295 -8.81 -13.80 -1.11
C THR A 295 -10.04 -13.72 -0.21
N ARG A 296 -9.96 -12.92 0.86
CA ARG A 296 -11.03 -12.70 1.85
C ARG A 296 -12.02 -11.60 1.46
N GLU A 297 -11.74 -10.83 0.41
CA GLU A 297 -12.67 -9.82 -0.10
C GLU A 297 -13.61 -10.41 -1.15
N GLU A 298 -14.82 -9.86 -1.20
CA GLU A 298 -15.85 -10.27 -2.16
C GLU A 298 -15.37 -10.05 -3.60
N PRO A 299 -15.45 -11.06 -4.49
CA PRO A 299 -14.82 -11.04 -5.82
C PRO A 299 -15.21 -9.86 -6.72
N TRP A 300 -16.42 -9.34 -6.56
CA TRP A 300 -17.00 -8.27 -7.40
C TRP A 300 -16.83 -6.86 -6.81
N THR A 301 -15.96 -6.71 -5.80
CA THR A 301 -15.68 -5.41 -5.18
C THR A 301 -14.31 -4.89 -5.58
N TYR A 302 -14.12 -3.57 -5.56
CA TYR A 302 -12.80 -2.96 -5.79
C TYR A 302 -11.82 -3.21 -4.63
N LEU A 303 -12.25 -3.84 -3.53
CA LEU A 303 -11.34 -4.31 -2.49
C LEU A 303 -10.64 -5.60 -2.91
N ARG A 304 -11.16 -6.32 -3.92
CA ARG A 304 -10.61 -7.62 -4.34
C ARG A 304 -9.19 -7.49 -4.86
N ASP A 305 -8.86 -6.41 -5.57
CA ASP A 305 -7.52 -6.15 -6.08
C ASP A 305 -6.81 -5.14 -5.16
N ALA A 306 -5.60 -5.48 -4.70
CA ALA A 306 -4.88 -4.65 -3.73
C ALA A 306 -4.48 -3.27 -4.28
N ARG A 307 -4.31 -3.11 -5.59
CA ARG A 307 -4.01 -1.82 -6.23
C ARG A 307 -5.26 -0.95 -6.34
N GLU A 308 -6.40 -1.56 -6.60
CA GLU A 308 -7.70 -0.89 -6.57
C GLU A 308 -8.06 -0.44 -5.15
N PHE A 309 -7.76 -1.29 -4.14
CA PHE A 309 -7.90 -0.91 -2.74
C PHE A 309 -6.93 0.23 -2.39
N ALA A 310 -5.66 0.18 -2.81
CA ALA A 310 -4.74 1.31 -2.61
C ALA A 310 -5.28 2.60 -3.24
N SER A 311 -5.94 2.51 -4.38
CA SER A 311 -6.58 3.67 -5.02
C SER A 311 -7.74 4.24 -4.18
N LEU A 312 -8.55 3.39 -3.53
CA LEU A 312 -9.57 3.82 -2.57
C LEU A 312 -8.94 4.57 -1.38
N LEU A 313 -7.89 4.00 -0.77
CA LEU A 313 -7.22 4.63 0.37
C LEU A 313 -6.67 6.00 -0.01
N ASN A 314 -6.01 6.09 -1.16
CA ASN A 314 -5.54 7.35 -1.73
C ASN A 314 -6.68 8.36 -1.96
N ALA A 315 -7.86 7.91 -2.37
CA ALA A 315 -9.02 8.78 -2.52
C ALA A 315 -9.50 9.31 -1.16
N CYS A 316 -9.64 8.44 -0.16
CA CYS A 316 -9.98 8.83 1.21
C CYS A 316 -9.01 9.90 1.74
N GLY A 317 -7.72 9.70 1.53
CA GLY A 317 -6.64 10.64 1.83
C GLY A 317 -6.80 12.02 1.21
N LYS A 318 -7.09 12.05 -0.10
CA LYS A 318 -7.25 13.30 -0.87
C LYS A 318 -8.54 14.05 -0.55
N THR A 319 -9.56 13.35 -0.07
CA THR A 319 -10.87 13.95 0.25
C THR A 319 -11.02 14.41 1.71
N GLY A 320 -9.99 14.26 2.55
CA GLY A 320 -10.10 14.58 3.98
C GLY A 320 -10.89 13.54 4.79
N ASN A 321 -10.98 12.32 4.26
CA ASN A 321 -11.64 11.17 4.89
C ASN A 321 -10.61 10.14 5.34
N GLU A 322 -9.45 10.58 5.81
CA GLU A 322 -8.32 9.72 6.17
C GLU A 322 -8.70 8.66 7.21
N TRP A 323 -9.46 9.07 8.24
CA TRP A 323 -9.96 8.16 9.29
C TRP A 323 -10.79 7.02 8.73
N LEU A 324 -11.53 7.26 7.64
CA LEU A 324 -12.37 6.26 6.98
C LEU A 324 -11.51 5.26 6.22
N GLY A 325 -10.47 5.74 5.53
CA GLY A 325 -9.47 4.89 4.88
C GLY A 325 -8.78 3.95 5.87
N ILE A 326 -8.32 4.49 7.01
CA ILE A 326 -7.72 3.70 8.09
C ILE A 326 -8.72 2.65 8.61
N ALA A 327 -9.96 3.04 8.89
CA ALA A 327 -10.98 2.12 9.39
C ALA A 327 -11.27 0.98 8.40
N ILE A 328 -11.31 1.25 7.09
CA ILE A 328 -11.51 0.24 6.06
C ILE A 328 -10.30 -0.70 5.96
N ALA A 329 -9.08 -0.15 5.99
CA ALA A 329 -7.85 -0.94 6.02
C ALA A 329 -7.74 -1.83 7.27
N MET A 330 -8.31 -1.41 8.40
CA MET A 330 -8.45 -2.23 9.62
C MET A 330 -9.52 -3.33 9.51
N GLY A 331 -10.28 -3.41 8.42
CA GLY A 331 -11.33 -4.40 8.20
C GLY A 331 -12.76 -3.86 8.34
N GLY A 332 -12.94 -2.54 8.46
CA GLY A 332 -14.26 -1.90 8.43
C GLY A 332 -14.99 -2.14 7.11
N ARG A 333 -16.22 -2.66 7.16
CA ARG A 333 -17.08 -2.94 6.00
C ARG A 333 -18.48 -2.37 6.22
N GLY A 334 -19.42 -2.61 5.32
CA GLY A 334 -20.80 -2.11 5.41
C GLY A 334 -20.85 -0.59 5.23
N ALA A 335 -21.52 0.12 6.16
CA ALA A 335 -21.73 1.57 6.07
C ALA A 335 -20.44 2.39 5.91
N LEU A 336 -19.33 1.96 6.52
CA LEU A 336 -18.03 2.62 6.34
C LEU A 336 -17.53 2.51 4.89
N LEU A 337 -17.64 1.30 4.32
CA LEU A 337 -17.23 1.08 2.94
C LEU A 337 -18.14 1.80 1.96
N GLU A 338 -19.45 1.81 2.21
CA GLU A 338 -20.42 2.58 1.40
C GLU A 338 -20.12 4.08 1.41
N GLU A 339 -19.72 4.63 2.55
CA GLU A 339 -19.35 6.05 2.63
C GLU A 339 -18.07 6.35 1.86
N ALA A 340 -17.07 5.46 1.90
CA ALA A 340 -15.82 5.65 1.15
C ALA A 340 -16.00 5.52 -0.38
N GLN A 341 -17.13 4.96 -0.83
CA GLN A 341 -17.48 4.82 -2.24
C GLN A 341 -18.12 6.06 -2.84
N ARG A 342 -18.57 7.01 -2.01
CA ARG A 342 -19.29 8.20 -2.46
C ARG A 342 -18.35 9.27 -3.01
#